data_AF-A0A259E5F8-F1
#
_entry.id   AF-A0A259E5F8-F1
#
_cell.length_a   1.000
_cell.length_b   1.000
_cell.length_c   1.000
_cell.angle_alpha   90.00
_cell.angle_beta   90.00
_cell.angle_gamma   90.00
#
_symmetry.space_group_name_H-M   'P 1'
#
loop_
_entity.id
_entity.type
_entity.pdbx_description
1 polymer ?
#
loop_
_entity_poly.entity_id
_entity_poly.type
_entity_poly.pdbx_seq_one_letter_code
_entity_poly.pdbx_strand_id
1 'polypeptide(L)'
;MSNWSGIIGVIVALVILLAALLLSRLFFERGRKWRLSNGAQTIQAEIVDAEFWAAVDASDLSFAKEDYLVCRVRMDQWLIPSGLRTEYLILEVIEHLSPPKQVPLL
;
A
#
# COMPACT_ATOMS: atom_id res chain seq x y z
N MET A 1 -11.59 -0.65 -13.77
CA MET A 1 -13.04 -0.50 -13.48
C MET A 1 -13.37 -1.38 -12.29
N SER A 2 -13.34 -0.84 -11.08
CA SER A 2 -13.71 -1.56 -9.87
C SER A 2 -15.24 -1.43 -9.65
N ASN A 3 -15.91 -2.58 -9.58
CA ASN A 3 -17.36 -2.70 -9.55
C ASN A 3 -17.87 -2.42 -8.12
N TRP A 4 -18.30 -1.19 -7.84
CA TRP A 4 -18.79 -0.75 -6.52
C TRP A 4 -20.30 -0.49 -6.51
N SER A 5 -21.10 -1.48 -6.92
CA SER A 5 -22.55 -1.44 -6.72
C SER A 5 -22.89 -2.06 -5.36
N GLY A 6 -23.00 -1.26 -4.30
CA GLY A 6 -23.69 -1.73 -3.08
C GLY A 6 -23.30 -1.15 -1.72
N ILE A 7 -22.37 -0.19 -1.60
CA ILE A 7 -22.01 0.35 -0.27
C ILE A 7 -22.93 1.53 0.08
N ILE A 8 -23.99 1.26 0.84
CA ILE A 8 -24.72 2.30 1.59
C ILE A 8 -23.86 2.62 2.82
N GLY A 9 -22.86 3.49 2.63
CA GLY A 9 -21.95 3.92 3.69
C GLY A 9 -21.64 5.40 3.52
N VAL A 10 -21.61 6.14 4.63
CA VAL A 10 -21.23 7.57 4.61
C VAL A 10 -19.71 7.65 4.73
N ILE A 11 -19.06 8.35 3.80
CA ILE A 11 -17.63 8.68 3.95
C ILE A 11 -17.51 9.58 5.17
N VAL A 12 -16.73 9.14 6.15
CA VAL A 12 -16.51 9.88 7.40
C VAL A 12 -15.13 10.50 7.47
N ALA A 13 -14.14 9.95 6.76
CA ALA A 13 -12.82 10.54 6.63
C ALA A 13 -12.18 10.16 5.30
N LEU A 14 -11.49 11.12 4.69
CA LEU A 14 -10.55 10.91 3.60
C LEU A 14 -9.26 11.62 4.02
N VAL A 15 -8.19 10.85 4.21
CA VAL A 15 -6.92 11.35 4.70
C VAL A 15 -5.83 10.97 3.71
N ILE A 16 -4.95 11.91 3.38
CA ILE A 16 -3.73 11.64 2.60
C ILE A 16 -2.55 11.82 3.53
N LEU A 17 -1.70 10.80 3.64
CA LEU A 17 -0.51 10.82 4.49
C LEU A 17 0.70 10.21 3.80
N LEU A 18 1.89 10.54 4.30
CA LEU A 18 3.12 9.84 3.98
C LEU A 18 3.31 8.67 4.95
N ALA A 19 3.59 7.48 4.44
CA ALA A 19 3.80 6.29 5.26
C ALA A 19 4.95 5.44 4.71
N ALA A 20 5.78 4.90 5.61
CA ALA A 20 6.69 3.81 5.30
C ALA A 20 5.97 2.48 5.52
N LEU A 21 5.94 1.64 4.48
CA LEU A 21 5.19 0.40 4.44
C LEU A 21 6.12 -0.78 4.16
N LEU A 22 6.18 -1.72 5.11
CA LEU A 22 6.95 -2.95 4.99
C LEU A 22 6.24 -3.94 4.06
N LEU A 23 6.98 -4.49 3.11
CA LEU A 23 6.50 -5.48 2.16
C LEU A 23 6.42 -6.87 2.81
N SER A 24 5.20 -7.40 2.96
CA SER A 24 4.97 -8.73 3.58
C SER A 24 4.58 -9.82 2.57
N ARG A 25 3.84 -9.47 1.52
CA ARG A 25 3.56 -10.37 0.39
C ARG A 25 3.34 -9.56 -0.89
N LEU A 26 4.15 -9.87 -1.90
CA LEU A 26 4.14 -9.21 -3.19
C LEU A 26 3.07 -9.83 -4.10
N PHE A 27 2.33 -8.98 -4.80
CA PHE A 27 1.45 -9.37 -5.89
C PHE A 27 1.82 -8.54 -7.11
N PHE A 28 2.62 -9.12 -8.01
CA PHE A 28 3.03 -8.49 -9.27
C PHE A 28 1.91 -8.55 -10.31
N GLU A 29 0.72 -8.07 -9.95
CA GLU A 29 -0.45 -8.02 -10.83
C GLU A 29 -1.27 -6.77 -10.48
N ARG A 30 -1.50 -5.92 -11.49
CA ARG A 30 -2.29 -4.70 -11.35
C ARG A 30 -3.71 -5.02 -10.87
N GLY A 31 -4.27 -4.17 -10.02
CA GLY A 31 -5.62 -4.34 -9.48
C GLY A 31 -5.74 -5.35 -8.33
N ARG A 32 -4.64 -5.98 -7.91
CA ARG A 32 -4.60 -6.77 -6.67
C ARG A 32 -4.17 -5.91 -5.49
N LYS A 33 -4.73 -6.21 -4.31
CA LYS A 33 -4.32 -5.56 -3.06
C LYS A 33 -3.04 -6.22 -2.52
N TRP A 34 -2.04 -5.39 -2.32
CA TRP A 34 -0.77 -5.73 -1.70
C TRP A 34 -0.94 -5.82 -0.20
N ARG A 35 -0.27 -6.81 0.41
CA ARG A 35 -0.24 -6.96 1.86
C ARG A 35 0.99 -6.24 2.41
N LEU A 36 0.75 -5.16 3.12
CA LEU A 36 1.77 -4.26 3.63
C LEU A 36 1.63 -4.11 5.14
N SER A 37 2.70 -3.79 5.85
CA SER A 37 2.63 -3.44 7.28
C SER A 37 3.04 -1.99 7.48
N ASN A 38 2.26 -1.23 8.24
CA ASN A 38 2.61 0.13 8.67
C ASN A 38 3.29 0.15 10.06
N GLY A 39 3.77 -1.01 10.54
CA GLY A 39 4.36 -1.19 11.86
C GLY A 39 3.35 -1.48 12.97
N ALA A 40 2.11 -1.00 12.86
CA ALA A 40 1.04 -1.28 13.83
C ALA A 40 0.15 -2.45 13.40
N GLN A 41 -0.20 -2.50 12.11
CA GLN A 41 -1.09 -3.51 11.55
C GLN A 41 -0.72 -3.86 10.12
N THR A 42 -1.18 -5.02 9.69
CA THR A 42 -1.15 -5.39 8.27
C THR A 42 -2.34 -4.77 7.55
N ILE A 43 -2.07 -4.01 6.50
CA ILE A 43 -3.05 -3.41 5.61
C ILE A 43 -3.08 -4.12 4.26
N GLN A 44 -4.21 -4.00 3.57
CA GLN A 44 -4.38 -4.42 2.19
C GLN A 44 -4.62 -3.17 1.34
N ALA A 45 -3.66 -2.81 0.51
CA ALA A 45 -3.71 -1.59 -0.30
C ALA A 45 -3.53 -1.89 -1.78
N GLU A 46 -4.28 -1.22 -2.65
CA GLU A 46 -4.01 -1.23 -4.09
C GLU A 46 -3.01 -0.12 -4.43
N ILE A 47 -2.05 -0.39 -5.31
CA ILE A 47 -1.13 0.61 -5.86
C ILE A 47 -1.71 1.11 -7.18
N VAL A 48 -2.03 2.40 -7.26
CA VAL A 48 -2.56 3.04 -8.47
C VAL A 48 -1.56 4.00 -9.12
N ASP A 49 -0.30 3.95 -8.68
CA ASP A 49 0.81 4.70 -9.24
C ASP A 49 1.24 4.12 -10.60
N ALA A 50 0.95 4.87 -11.67
CA ALA A 50 1.25 4.44 -13.03
C ALA A 50 2.76 4.40 -13.33
N GLU A 51 3.55 5.30 -12.75
CA GLU A 51 5.00 5.37 -12.96
C GLU A 51 5.68 4.18 -12.27
N PHE A 52 5.27 3.88 -11.04
CA PHE A 52 5.72 2.69 -10.32
C PHE A 52 5.47 1.42 -11.15
N TRP A 53 4.25 1.24 -11.67
CA TRP A 53 3.94 0.06 -12.47
C TRP A 53 4.72 0.01 -13.78
N ALA A 54 5.00 1.15 -14.43
CA ALA A 54 5.85 1.19 -15.61
C ALA A 54 7.27 0.71 -15.30
N ALA A 55 7.84 1.12 -14.17
CA ALA A 55 9.17 0.68 -13.73
C ALA A 55 9.20 -0.81 -13.33
N VAL A 56 8.13 -1.32 -12.70
CA VAL A 56 7.98 -2.77 -12.43
C VAL A 56 7.90 -3.57 -13.73
N ASP A 57 7.08 -3.13 -14.70
CA ASP A 57 6.91 -3.82 -15.98
C ASP A 57 8.20 -3.80 -16.83
N ALA A 58 9.01 -2.75 -16.69
CA ALA A 58 10.34 -2.64 -17.29
C ALA A 58 11.41 -3.50 -16.59
N SER A 59 11.09 -4.10 -15.44
CA SER A 59 12.06 -4.79 -14.56
C SER A 59 13.16 -3.89 -13.99
N ASP A 60 12.89 -2.58 -13.88
CA ASP A 60 13.83 -1.60 -13.32
C ASP A 60 13.84 -1.60 -11.78
N LEU A 61 12.85 -2.24 -11.17
CA LEU A 61 12.72 -2.37 -9.71
C LEU A 61 12.84 -3.83 -9.28
N SER A 62 13.68 -4.09 -8.29
CA SER A 62 13.85 -5.41 -7.67
C SER A 62 13.51 -5.33 -6.19
N PHE A 63 12.51 -6.09 -5.74
CA PHE A 63 12.08 -6.12 -4.34
C PHE A 63 12.58 -7.38 -3.63
N ALA A 64 13.08 -7.22 -2.42
CA ALA A 64 13.36 -8.27 -1.46
C ALA A 64 12.27 -8.34 -0.38
N LYS A 65 12.26 -9.47 0.35
CA LYS A 65 11.48 -9.56 1.58
C LYS A 65 12.01 -8.51 2.57
N GLU A 66 11.11 -7.88 3.31
CA GLU A 66 11.42 -6.85 4.32
C GLU A 66 11.91 -5.49 3.77
N ASP A 67 11.77 -5.26 2.46
CA ASP A 67 11.88 -3.93 1.88
C ASP A 67 10.76 -3.00 2.38
N TYR A 68 11.07 -1.71 2.47
CA TYR A 68 10.10 -0.65 2.78
C TYR A 68 9.81 0.21 1.55
N LEU A 69 8.54 0.60 1.40
CA LEU A 69 8.11 1.61 0.45
C LEU A 69 7.65 2.84 1.21
N VAL A 70 8.25 3.99 0.93
CA VAL A 70 7.73 5.29 1.36
C VAL A 70 6.70 5.72 0.33
N CYS A 71 5.45 5.85 0.76
CA CYS A 71 4.32 6.07 -0.14
C CYS A 71 3.50 7.28 0.29
N ARG A 72 2.89 7.95 -0.69
CA ARG A 72 1.70 8.78 -0.46
C ARG A 72 0.47 7.87 -0.47
N VAL A 73 -0.19 7.77 0.68
CA VAL A 73 -1.31 6.85 0.92
C VAL A 73 -2.58 7.64 1.15
N ARG A 74 -3.65 7.28 0.43
CA ARG A 74 -5.01 7.70 0.74
C ARG A 74 -5.67 6.64 1.63
N MET A 75 -6.22 7.10 2.75
CA MET A 75 -7.01 6.31 3.67
C MET A 75 -8.45 6.83 3.62
N ASP A 76 -9.33 5.98 3.10
CA ASP A 76 -10.76 6.27 3.02
C ASP A 76 -11.46 5.49 4.15
N GLN A 77 -12.27 6.18 4.95
CA GLN A 77 -13.05 5.57 6.02
C GLN A 77 -14.55 5.78 5.78
N TRP A 78 -15.29 4.69 5.86
CA TRP A 78 -16.75 4.68 5.75
C TRP A 78 -17.36 4.15 7.02
N LEU A 79 -18.39 4.85 7.49
CA LEU A 79 -19.31 4.28 8.48
C LEU A 79 -20.34 3.44 7.73
N ILE A 80 -20.34 2.14 8.00
CA ILE A 80 -21.31 1.17 7.49
C ILE A 80 -22.10 0.57 8.67
N PRO A 81 -23.26 -0.08 8.44
CA PRO A 81 -24.05 -0.64 9.53
C PRO A 81 -23.29 -1.60 10.46
N SER A 82 -22.27 -2.29 9.94
CA SER A 82 -21.42 -3.22 10.70
C SER A 82 -20.21 -2.58 11.40
N GLY A 83 -20.06 -1.25 11.32
CA GLY A 83 -18.98 -0.50 11.96
C GLY A 83 -18.16 0.36 10.99
N LEU A 84 -16.90 0.62 11.36
CA LEU A 84 -15.99 1.44 10.56
C LEU A 84 -15.22 0.56 9.56
N ARG A 85 -15.40 0.82 8.28
CA ARG A 85 -14.59 0.22 7.20
C ARG A 85 -13.50 1.20 6.80
N THR A 86 -12.27 0.73 6.73
CA THR A 86 -11.14 1.51 6.22
C THR A 86 -10.57 0.84 4.97
N GLU A 87 -10.28 1.63 3.95
CA GLU A 87 -9.54 1.20 2.77
C GLU A 87 -8.33 2.09 2.53
N TYR A 88 -7.31 1.47 1.93
CA TYR A 88 -6.03 2.11 1.66
C TYR A 88 -5.73 2.04 0.17
N LEU A 89 -5.28 3.16 -0.38
CA LEU A 89 -4.84 3.29 -1.75
C LEU A 89 -3.47 3.95 -1.77
N ILE A 90 -2.49 3.32 -2.38
CA ILE A 90 -1.17 3.93 -2.61
C ILE A 90 -1.27 4.73 -3.90
N LEU A 91 -1.18 6.06 -3.74
CA LEU A 91 -1.28 7.01 -4.84
C LEU A 91 0.06 7.18 -5.56
N GLU A 92 1.16 7.12 -4.80
CA GLU A 92 2.52 7.37 -5.28
C GLU A 92 3.52 6.60 -4.41
N VAL A 93 4.49 5.93 -5.03
CA VAL A 93 5.66 5.31 -4.39
C VAL A 93 6.82 6.28 -4.54
N ILE A 94 7.19 6.93 -3.43
CA ILE A 94 8.17 8.02 -3.40
C ILE A 94 9.59 7.45 -3.30
N GLU A 95 9.76 6.42 -2.48
CA GLU A 95 11.08 5.84 -2.22
C GLU A 95 10.97 4.34 -1.93
N HIS A 96 11.96 3.59 -2.39
CA HIS A 96 12.13 2.18 -2.08
C HIS A 96 13.42 1.99 -1.26
N LEU A 97 13.25 1.48 -0.05
CA LEU A 97 14.34 1.27 0.91
C LEU A 97 14.56 -0.23 1.12
N SER A 98 15.78 -0.70 0.83
CA SER A 98 16.20 -2.06 1.18
C SER A 98 16.31 -2.23 2.70
N PRO A 99 16.13 -3.45 3.23
CA PRO A 99 16.25 -3.69 4.66
C PRO A 99 17.65 -3.28 5.15
N PRO A 100 17.75 -2.72 6.36
CA PRO A 100 19.05 -2.42 6.95
C PRO A 100 19.87 -3.70 7.02
N LYS A 101 21.05 -3.68 6.40
CA LYS A 101 21.99 -4.81 6.49
C LYS A 101 22.42 -4.95 7.93
N GLN A 102 22.15 -6.11 8.54
CA GLN A 102 22.72 -6.43 9.84
C GLN A 102 24.24 -6.52 9.69
N VAL A 103 24.96 -5.55 10.24
CA VAL A 103 26.42 -5.61 10.34
C VAL A 103 26.79 -6.59 11.46
N PRO A 104 27.70 -7.54 11.24
CA PRO A 104 28.23 -8.36 12.32
C PRO A 104 28.87 -7.46 13.37
N LEU A 105 28.54 -7.68 14.64
CA LEU A 105 29.33 -7.13 15.74
C LEU A 105 30.66 -7.90 15.74
N LEU A 106 31.75 -7.24 15.35
CA LEU A 106 33.12 -7.78 15.39
C LEU A 106 33.65 -7.81 16.83
#